data_AF-A0A433QYA9-F1
#
_entry.id   AF-A0A433QYA9-F1
#
_cell.length_a   1.000
_cell.length_b   1.000
_cell.length_c   1.000
_cell.angle_alpha   90.00
_cell.angle_beta   90.00
_cell.angle_gamma   90.00
#
_symmetry.space_group_name_H-M   'P 1'
#
loop_
_entity.id
_entity.type
_entity.pdbx_description
1 polymer ?
#
loop_
_entity_poly.entity_id
_entity_poly.type
_entity_poly.pdbx_seq_one_letter_code
_entity_poly.pdbx_strand_id
1 'polypeptide(L)'
;MVMCFPLTDNGSTTWWILTASNDTQCRIHTEVISNLGFFEYIINTPSAHRVHHGRNPYCIDKNYSETLIIWDIMFGKPQPKAYCTFALEKLPPNTLHPEDQEHVAFGLTHLINTFDPITIQTHHLLHILRTAWSTRGLVNKFKVIFYGPGWHDDTPRTGLLSEIPVIPKELPSAKYDHIVPGWVNPYVFVHFVILLGATAIVLLGDKLMEPVAVNSIERRMDGLGGTDEGNEMV
;
A
#
# COMPACT_ATOMS: atom_id res chain seq x y z
N MET A 1 -3.22 -4.17 0.45
CA MET A 1 -4.12 -3.01 0.50
C MET A 1 -3.65 -2.12 1.64
N VAL A 2 -2.99 -1.01 1.34
CA VAL A 2 -2.55 -0.06 2.37
C VAL A 2 -3.66 0.99 2.49
N MET A 3 -4.30 1.07 3.65
CA MET A 3 -5.29 2.09 3.97
C MET A 3 -4.53 3.40 4.26
N CYS A 4 -4.71 4.41 3.41
CA CYS A 4 -4.18 5.75 3.62
C CYS A 4 -5.24 6.58 4.36
N PHE A 5 -4.98 6.95 5.61
CA PHE A 5 -5.80 7.90 6.36
C PHE A 5 -5.09 9.26 6.38
N PRO A 6 -5.76 10.37 6.04
CA PRO A 6 -5.21 11.70 6.28
C PRO A 6 -5.27 11.97 7.79
N LEU A 7 -4.14 11.81 8.48
CA LEU A 7 -4.02 12.23 9.87
C LEU A 7 -3.58 13.69 9.91
N THR A 8 -4.34 14.50 10.64
CA THR A 8 -4.07 15.93 10.87
C THR A 8 -2.83 16.14 11.73
N ASP A 9 -2.11 17.20 11.36
CA ASP A 9 -0.75 17.58 11.70
C ASP A 9 -0.57 18.02 13.16
N ASN A 10 0.26 17.30 13.94
CA ASN A 10 0.66 17.67 15.30
C ASN A 10 2.19 17.87 15.44
N GLY A 11 2.86 18.38 14.41
CA GLY A 11 4.11 19.13 14.60
C GLY A 11 5.36 18.40 15.11
N SER A 12 5.43 17.07 15.01
CA SER A 12 6.66 16.32 15.32
C SER A 12 7.40 15.89 14.05
N THR A 13 8.61 16.40 13.86
CA THR A 13 9.50 16.22 12.70
C THR A 13 9.78 14.76 12.33
N THR A 14 9.65 13.82 13.27
CA THR A 14 9.83 12.39 13.04
C THR A 14 8.67 11.75 12.26
N TRP A 15 7.48 12.32 12.31
CA TRP A 15 6.33 11.81 11.55
C TRP A 15 6.38 12.20 10.07
N TRP A 16 6.99 13.35 9.75
CA TRP A 16 7.09 13.85 8.38
C TRP A 16 7.80 12.89 7.42
N ILE A 17 8.81 12.15 7.87
CA ILE A 17 9.56 11.21 7.01
C ILE A 17 8.71 9.96 6.70
N LEU A 18 7.89 9.50 7.65
CA LEU A 18 7.02 8.33 7.50
C LEU A 18 5.70 8.67 6.79
N THR A 19 5.18 9.89 6.91
CA THR A 19 3.97 10.33 6.21
C THR A 19 4.26 10.75 4.77
N ALA A 20 5.38 11.45 4.52
CA ALA A 20 5.74 11.88 3.17
C ALA A 20 6.03 10.70 2.22
N SER A 21 6.65 9.62 2.73
CA SER A 21 6.91 8.39 1.97
C SER A 21 5.62 7.72 1.51
N ASN A 22 4.67 7.50 2.42
CA ASN A 22 3.34 6.95 2.10
C ASN A 22 2.55 7.83 1.12
N ASP A 23 2.59 9.15 1.27
CA ASP A 23 1.88 10.06 0.36
C ASP A 23 2.47 10.05 -1.06
N THR A 24 3.80 9.99 -1.20
CA THR A 24 4.44 9.84 -2.50
C THR A 24 4.13 8.48 -3.13
N GLN A 25 4.10 7.43 -2.32
CA GLN A 25 3.84 6.07 -2.78
C GLN A 25 2.39 5.89 -3.22
N CYS A 26 1.39 6.43 -2.53
CA CYS A 26 -0.01 6.37 -2.99
C CYS A 26 -0.21 7.09 -4.34
N ARG A 27 0.48 8.21 -4.57
CA ARG A 27 0.32 9.00 -5.80
C ARG A 27 0.89 8.32 -7.06
N ILE A 28 1.83 7.39 -6.91
CA ILE A 28 2.40 6.63 -8.04
C ILE A 28 1.61 5.35 -8.38
N HIS A 29 0.69 4.91 -7.53
CA HIS A 29 -0.22 3.78 -7.81
C HIS A 29 -1.40 4.22 -8.70
N THR A 30 -1.09 4.64 -9.93
CA THR A 30 -2.11 5.03 -10.91
C THR A 30 -1.75 4.53 -12.30
N GLU A 31 -2.77 4.11 -13.06
CA GLU A 31 -2.66 3.79 -14.49
C GLU A 31 -2.99 5.01 -15.38
N VAL A 32 -3.48 6.10 -14.78
CA VAL A 32 -3.93 7.29 -15.51
C VAL A 32 -2.75 8.10 -16.05
N ILE A 33 -1.70 8.23 -15.25
CA ILE A 33 -0.50 8.97 -15.63
C ILE A 33 0.40 8.03 -16.42
N SER A 34 0.61 8.35 -17.70
CA SER A 34 1.50 7.63 -18.59
C SER A 34 2.98 7.86 -18.25
N ASN A 35 3.86 7.40 -19.12
CA ASN A 35 5.30 7.66 -19.04
C ASN A 35 5.61 9.17 -19.00
N LEU A 36 6.52 9.58 -18.09
CA LEU A 36 6.94 10.96 -17.88
C LEU A 36 8.27 11.32 -18.60
N GLY A 37 8.69 10.49 -19.56
CA GLY A 37 9.85 10.69 -20.40
C GLY A 37 11.15 10.67 -19.61
N PHE A 38 11.86 11.80 -19.57
CA PHE A 38 13.15 11.93 -18.90
C PHE A 38 13.09 11.61 -17.39
N PHE A 39 11.95 11.89 -16.75
CA PHE A 39 11.80 11.65 -15.30
C PHE A 39 11.83 10.17 -14.92
N GLU A 40 11.51 9.26 -15.86
CA GLU A 40 11.57 7.80 -15.66
C GLU A 40 12.97 7.30 -15.27
N TYR A 41 14.01 8.08 -15.56
CA TYR A 41 15.41 7.72 -15.28
C TYR A 41 15.95 8.34 -13.98
N ILE A 42 15.16 9.19 -13.30
CA ILE A 42 15.61 9.93 -12.11
C ILE A 42 14.79 9.55 -10.90
N ILE A 43 13.46 9.64 -11.02
CA ILE A 43 12.51 9.45 -9.91
C ILE A 43 11.62 8.24 -10.17
N ASN A 44 11.03 7.69 -9.10
CA ASN A 44 10.01 6.65 -9.23
C ASN A 44 8.70 7.28 -9.76
N THR A 45 8.45 7.11 -11.05
CA THR A 45 7.24 7.60 -11.72
C THR A 45 6.12 6.57 -11.62
N PRO A 46 4.85 6.95 -11.90
CA PRO A 46 3.76 5.97 -11.97
C PRO A 46 4.03 4.82 -12.96
N SER A 47 4.68 5.10 -14.10
CA SER A 47 5.09 4.09 -15.09
C SER A 47 6.16 3.14 -14.54
N ALA A 48 7.23 3.69 -13.94
CA ALA A 48 8.27 2.87 -13.32
C ALA A 48 7.73 1.99 -12.18
N HIS A 49 6.79 2.52 -11.39
CA HIS A 49 6.13 1.82 -10.30
C HIS A 49 5.15 0.73 -10.78
N ARG A 50 4.50 0.92 -11.95
CA ARG A 50 3.71 -0.14 -12.58
C ARG A 50 4.59 -1.33 -12.96
N VAL A 51 5.76 -1.08 -13.54
CA VAL A 51 6.75 -2.13 -13.84
C VAL A 51 7.15 -2.86 -12.56
N HIS A 52 7.41 -2.15 -11.45
CA HIS A 52 7.71 -2.77 -10.15
C HIS A 52 6.62 -3.74 -9.67
N HIS A 53 5.35 -3.37 -9.82
CA HIS A 53 4.21 -4.23 -9.45
C HIS A 53 3.78 -5.23 -10.53
N GLY A 54 4.44 -5.18 -11.69
CA GLY A 54 4.16 -6.05 -12.82
C GLY A 54 4.76 -7.43 -12.63
N ARG A 55 4.02 -8.46 -13.06
CA ARG A 55 4.53 -9.83 -13.13
C ARG A 55 4.90 -10.28 -14.54
N ASN A 56 4.79 -9.40 -15.55
CA ASN A 56 5.28 -9.68 -16.90
C ASN A 56 6.75 -10.08 -16.85
N PRO A 57 7.24 -10.98 -17.71
CA PRO A 57 8.65 -11.42 -17.68
C PRO A 57 9.67 -10.29 -17.70
N TYR A 58 9.36 -9.15 -18.33
CA TYR A 58 10.25 -7.98 -18.36
C TYR A 58 10.20 -7.12 -17.07
N CYS A 59 9.14 -7.24 -16.29
CA CYS A 59 8.90 -6.53 -15.03
C CYS A 59 9.52 -7.24 -13.81
N ILE A 60 9.81 -8.54 -13.92
CA ILE A 60 10.36 -9.32 -12.83
C ILE A 60 11.72 -8.78 -12.39
N ASP A 61 11.85 -8.57 -11.09
CA ASP A 61 13.06 -8.09 -10.43
C ASP A 61 13.53 -6.73 -10.95
N LYS A 62 12.60 -5.80 -11.19
CA LYS A 62 12.86 -4.43 -11.69
C LYS A 62 12.35 -3.34 -10.76
N ASN A 63 12.98 -2.17 -10.87
CA ASN A 63 12.56 -0.88 -10.33
C ASN A 63 12.27 -0.95 -8.83
N TYR A 64 13.26 -1.35 -8.04
CA TYR A 64 13.13 -1.52 -6.60
C TYR A 64 13.15 -0.20 -5.81
N SER A 65 13.71 0.85 -6.39
CA SER A 65 13.85 2.12 -5.68
C SER A 65 12.51 2.81 -5.44
N GLU A 66 12.24 3.09 -4.17
CA GLU A 66 11.03 3.77 -3.74
C GLU A 66 10.92 5.21 -4.27
N THR A 67 12.05 5.94 -4.31
CA THR A 67 12.06 7.37 -4.64
C THR A 67 12.90 7.70 -5.88
N LEU A 68 14.12 7.15 -5.98
CA LEU A 68 15.09 7.54 -7.01
C LEU A 68 15.49 6.34 -7.87
N ILE A 69 14.96 6.27 -9.09
CA ILE A 69 15.24 5.19 -10.06
C ILE A 69 16.70 5.17 -10.52
N ILE A 70 17.43 6.27 -10.37
CA ILE A 70 18.84 6.33 -10.72
C ILE A 70 19.67 5.23 -10.04
N TRP A 71 19.28 4.77 -8.85
CA TRP A 71 19.97 3.68 -8.17
C TRP A 71 19.81 2.34 -8.89
N ASP A 72 18.61 2.01 -9.38
CA ASP A 72 18.36 0.82 -10.19
C ASP A 72 19.16 0.84 -11.50
N ILE A 73 19.41 2.03 -12.06
CA ILE A 73 20.25 2.19 -13.26
C ILE A 73 21.73 2.03 -12.92
N MET A 74 22.19 2.65 -11.83
CA MET A 74 23.61 2.65 -11.43
C MET A 74 24.08 1.27 -10.97
N PHE A 75 23.27 0.59 -10.17
CA PHE A 75 23.61 -0.73 -9.60
C PHE A 75 23.14 -1.91 -10.47
N GLY A 76 22.30 -1.66 -11.47
CA GLY A 76 21.82 -2.65 -12.44
C GLY A 76 22.70 -2.87 -13.66
N LYS A 77 23.96 -2.40 -13.67
CA LYS A 77 24.80 -2.52 -14.87
C LYS A 77 25.17 -3.99 -15.17
N PRO A 78 25.22 -4.35 -16.47
CA PRO A 78 25.35 -5.73 -16.92
C PRO A 78 26.74 -6.26 -16.59
N GLN A 79 26.82 -7.18 -15.65
CA GLN A 79 27.82 -8.24 -15.78
C GLN A 79 27.35 -9.15 -16.93
N PRO A 80 28.25 -9.84 -17.65
CA PRO A 80 27.89 -10.68 -18.81
C PRO A 80 26.86 -11.80 -18.51
N LYS A 81 26.40 -11.95 -17.26
CA LYS A 81 25.37 -12.87 -16.81
C LYS A 81 24.44 -12.30 -15.70
N ALA A 82 24.36 -10.99 -15.47
CA ALA A 82 23.60 -10.43 -14.33
C ALA A 82 22.54 -9.37 -14.70
N TYR A 83 21.35 -9.62 -14.14
CA TYR A 83 20.12 -8.85 -14.01
C TYR A 83 20.28 -7.33 -14.10
N CYS A 84 19.69 -6.71 -15.13
CA CYS A 84 19.39 -5.28 -15.13
C CYS A 84 18.26 -5.02 -14.13
N THR A 85 18.45 -4.18 -13.13
CA THR A 85 17.41 -3.85 -12.13
C THR A 85 16.47 -2.73 -12.59
N PHE A 86 16.73 -2.12 -13.74
CA PHE A 86 15.86 -1.10 -14.32
C PHE A 86 15.13 -1.62 -15.57
N ALA A 87 13.86 -1.25 -15.72
CA ALA A 87 13.10 -1.45 -16.95
C ALA A 87 12.06 -0.34 -17.13
N LEU A 88 11.83 0.04 -18.39
CA LEU A 88 10.74 0.92 -18.78
C LEU A 88 9.47 0.11 -19.03
N GLU A 89 8.32 0.72 -18.76
CA GLU A 89 7.03 0.17 -19.13
C GLU A 89 6.94 0.03 -20.66
N LYS A 90 6.59 -1.17 -21.13
CA LYS A 90 6.39 -1.40 -22.55
C LYS A 90 5.01 -0.91 -22.96
N LEU A 91 5.01 0.29 -23.54
CA LEU A 91 3.90 0.97 -24.20
C LEU A 91 2.73 1.33 -23.25
N PRO A 92 2.57 2.63 -22.92
CA PRO A 92 1.54 3.08 -21.99
C PRO A 92 0.12 2.98 -22.58
N PRO A 93 -0.94 3.02 -21.73
CA PRO A 93 -2.34 2.92 -22.14
C PRO A 93 -2.88 3.99 -23.08
N ASN A 94 -2.05 4.95 -23.50
CA ASN A 94 -2.40 6.04 -24.42
C ASN A 94 -1.53 6.04 -25.70
N THR A 95 -1.04 4.87 -26.12
CA THR A 95 -0.24 4.73 -27.34
C THR A 95 -1.13 4.82 -28.59
N LEU A 96 -0.62 5.44 -29.66
CA LEU A 96 -1.34 5.64 -30.93
C LEU A 96 -1.80 4.33 -31.60
N HIS A 97 -1.13 3.21 -31.29
CA HIS A 97 -1.36 1.87 -31.85
C HIS A 97 -1.69 0.88 -30.72
N PRO A 98 -2.97 0.57 -30.49
CA PRO A 98 -3.42 -0.36 -29.45
C PRO A 98 -2.85 -1.78 -29.59
N GLU A 99 -2.52 -2.20 -30.81
CA GLU A 99 -1.98 -3.52 -31.16
C GLU A 99 -0.59 -3.80 -30.59
N ASP A 100 0.19 -2.76 -30.31
CA ASP A 100 1.53 -2.89 -29.74
C ASP A 100 1.50 -2.90 -28.20
N GLN A 101 0.37 -2.58 -27.57
CA GLN A 101 0.29 -2.37 -26.12
C GLN A 101 0.48 -3.67 -25.32
N GLU A 102 1.66 -3.82 -24.68
CA GLU A 102 1.90 -4.88 -23.71
C GLU A 102 1.49 -4.42 -22.31
N HIS A 103 0.20 -4.59 -21.99
CA HIS A 103 -0.32 -4.23 -20.68
C HIS A 103 0.42 -4.94 -19.54
N VAL A 104 0.71 -4.18 -18.49
CA VAL A 104 1.28 -4.71 -17.24
C VAL A 104 0.21 -5.51 -16.50
N ALA A 105 0.43 -6.81 -16.36
CA ALA A 105 -0.35 -7.64 -15.47
C ALA A 105 0.19 -7.49 -14.04
N PHE A 106 -0.69 -7.11 -13.11
CA PHE A 106 -0.32 -6.88 -11.72
C PHE A 106 -0.42 -8.13 -10.86
N GLY A 107 0.32 -8.11 -9.76
CA GLY A 107 0.22 -9.09 -8.68
C GLY A 107 1.37 -10.07 -8.66
N LEU A 108 1.15 -11.22 -8.02
CA LEU A 108 2.18 -12.23 -7.82
C LEU A 108 2.30 -13.15 -9.04
N THR A 109 3.50 -13.67 -9.28
CA THR A 109 3.76 -14.70 -10.30
C THR A 109 2.89 -15.94 -10.07
N HIS A 110 2.70 -16.32 -8.80
CA HIS A 110 1.72 -17.32 -8.36
C HIS A 110 0.60 -16.62 -7.59
N LEU A 111 -0.59 -16.56 -8.18
CA LEU A 111 -1.74 -15.85 -7.61
C LEU A 111 -2.21 -16.54 -6.32
N ILE A 112 -2.44 -15.73 -5.29
CA ILE A 112 -3.19 -16.13 -4.09
C ILE A 112 -4.64 -15.69 -4.28
N ASN A 113 -5.52 -16.67 -4.43
CA ASN A 113 -6.95 -16.45 -4.69
C ASN A 113 -7.71 -16.40 -3.35
N THR A 114 -7.44 -15.38 -2.54
CA THR A 114 -8.07 -15.18 -1.24
C THR A 114 -8.12 -13.70 -0.87
N PHE A 115 -9.14 -13.29 -0.11
CA PHE A 115 -9.24 -11.97 0.51
C PHE A 115 -8.89 -11.97 2.00
N ASP A 116 -8.50 -13.12 2.56
CA ASP A 116 -8.12 -13.23 3.97
C ASP A 116 -6.81 -12.47 4.25
N PRO A 117 -6.82 -11.40 5.08
CA PRO A 117 -5.65 -10.57 5.30
C PRO A 117 -4.52 -11.33 5.99
N ILE A 118 -4.83 -12.29 6.86
CA ILE A 118 -3.80 -13.07 7.57
C ILE A 118 -3.04 -13.94 6.57
N THR A 119 -3.77 -14.63 5.68
CA THR A 119 -3.18 -15.46 4.63
C THR A 119 -2.33 -14.63 3.68
N ILE A 120 -2.84 -13.48 3.21
CA ILE A 120 -2.08 -12.61 2.30
C ILE A 120 -0.73 -12.19 2.91
N GLN A 121 -0.71 -11.87 4.21
CA GLN A 121 0.52 -11.44 4.90
C GLN A 121 1.47 -12.61 5.22
N THR A 122 0.95 -13.80 5.52
CA THR A 122 1.76 -14.92 6.05
C THR A 122 2.10 -16.00 5.04
N HIS A 123 1.36 -16.11 3.93
CA HIS A 123 1.49 -17.21 2.95
C HIS A 123 2.92 -17.40 2.46
N HIS A 124 3.57 -16.33 1.99
CA HIS A 124 4.94 -16.41 1.47
C HIS A 124 5.99 -16.67 2.55
N LEU A 125 5.82 -16.09 3.75
CA LEU A 125 6.71 -16.36 4.87
C LEU A 125 6.67 -17.85 5.25
N LEU A 126 5.47 -18.42 5.40
CA LEU A 126 5.30 -19.84 5.69
C LEU A 126 5.84 -20.72 4.55
N HIS A 127 5.68 -20.30 3.29
CA HIS A 127 6.28 -20.99 2.16
C HIS A 127 7.81 -21.04 2.27
N ILE A 128 8.47 -19.91 2.49
CA ILE A 128 9.94 -19.84 2.66
C ILE A 128 10.41 -20.71 3.83
N LEU A 129 9.73 -20.63 4.98
CA LEU A 129 10.08 -21.42 6.17
C LEU A 129 9.93 -22.92 5.92
N ARG A 130 8.84 -23.35 5.28
CA ARG A 130 8.62 -24.76 4.92
C ARG A 130 9.64 -25.25 3.92
N THR A 131 9.93 -24.48 2.88
CA THR A 131 10.94 -24.79 1.87
C THR A 131 12.32 -24.93 2.52
N ALA A 132 12.71 -23.96 3.36
CA ALA A 132 13.97 -24.02 4.11
C ALA A 132 14.02 -25.25 5.04
N TRP A 133 12.91 -25.64 5.66
CA TRP A 133 12.85 -26.85 6.48
C TRP A 133 13.03 -28.13 5.67
N SER A 134 12.41 -28.24 4.49
CA SER A 134 12.52 -29.41 3.60
C SER A 134 13.85 -29.51 2.83
N THR A 135 14.51 -28.39 2.57
CA THR A 135 15.77 -28.36 1.80
C THR A 135 16.91 -29.03 2.57
N ARG A 136 17.66 -29.91 1.90
CA ARG A 136 18.80 -30.62 2.51
C ARG A 136 20.04 -29.72 2.57
N GLY A 137 20.79 -29.83 3.66
CA GLY A 137 22.07 -29.12 3.86
C GLY A 137 21.91 -27.71 4.42
N LEU A 138 22.68 -27.37 5.46
CA LEU A 138 22.56 -26.09 6.19
C LEU A 138 22.75 -24.87 5.30
N VAL A 139 23.74 -24.91 4.39
CA VAL A 139 24.01 -23.82 3.44
C VAL A 139 22.81 -23.57 2.53
N ASN A 140 22.20 -24.63 2.01
CA ASN A 140 21.05 -24.49 1.12
C ASN A 140 19.81 -23.96 1.88
N LYS A 141 19.64 -24.30 3.16
CA LYS A 141 18.59 -23.68 4.00
C LYS A 141 18.76 -22.17 4.10
N PHE A 142 19.99 -21.69 4.31
CA PHE A 142 20.27 -20.24 4.31
C PHE A 142 20.06 -19.62 2.93
N LYS A 143 20.42 -20.31 1.85
CA LYS A 143 20.14 -19.84 0.48
C LYS A 143 18.64 -19.64 0.27
N VAL A 144 17.77 -20.57 0.66
CA VAL A 144 16.30 -20.39 0.55
C VAL A 144 15.82 -19.08 1.19
N ILE A 145 16.44 -18.65 2.29
CA ILE A 145 16.03 -17.43 3.02
C ILE A 145 16.58 -16.15 2.35
N PHE A 146 17.81 -16.18 1.82
CA PHE A 146 18.51 -15.00 1.33
C PHE A 146 18.57 -14.87 -0.21
N TYR A 147 18.17 -15.92 -0.93
CA TYR A 147 18.11 -15.95 -2.39
C TYR A 147 16.67 -15.69 -2.85
N GLY A 148 16.48 -15.47 -4.14
CA GLY A 148 15.16 -15.21 -4.70
C GLY A 148 14.23 -16.40 -4.57
N PRO A 149 12.91 -16.19 -4.60
CA PRO A 149 11.90 -17.24 -4.42
C PRO A 149 11.94 -18.32 -5.52
N GLY A 150 12.52 -18.03 -6.68
CA GLY A 150 12.75 -19.01 -7.75
C GLY A 150 14.02 -19.85 -7.58
N TRP A 151 14.77 -19.69 -6.48
CA TRP A 151 15.99 -20.47 -6.27
C TRP A 151 15.69 -21.90 -5.82
N HIS A 152 16.24 -22.86 -6.56
CA HIS A 152 16.44 -24.25 -6.15
C HIS A 152 17.80 -24.77 -6.63
N ASP A 153 18.14 -26.01 -6.25
CA ASP A 153 19.37 -26.68 -6.68
C ASP A 153 19.49 -26.57 -8.21
N ASP A 154 20.65 -26.08 -8.68
CA ASP A 154 21.00 -25.80 -10.09
C ASP A 154 20.47 -24.51 -10.74
N THR A 155 19.78 -23.64 -10.00
CA THR A 155 19.35 -22.32 -10.53
C THR A 155 20.25 -21.16 -10.09
N PRO A 156 20.27 -20.04 -10.85
CA PRO A 156 20.86 -18.79 -10.42
C PRO A 156 20.24 -18.24 -9.12
N ARG A 157 20.90 -17.26 -8.49
CA ARG A 157 20.46 -16.69 -7.21
C ARG A 157 19.01 -16.18 -7.20
N THR A 158 18.47 -15.69 -8.31
CA THR A 158 17.07 -15.20 -8.36
C THR A 158 16.12 -16.18 -9.06
N GLY A 159 16.59 -17.38 -9.39
CA GLY A 159 15.85 -18.38 -10.15
C GLY A 159 15.94 -18.17 -11.66
N LEU A 160 15.09 -18.90 -12.38
CA LEU A 160 15.00 -18.89 -13.83
C LEU A 160 13.70 -18.21 -14.28
N LEU A 161 13.81 -17.18 -15.13
CA LEU A 161 12.64 -16.49 -15.69
C LEU A 161 11.76 -17.42 -16.54
N SER A 162 12.33 -18.50 -17.10
CA SER A 162 11.60 -19.50 -17.88
C SER A 162 10.63 -20.35 -17.07
N GLU A 163 10.78 -20.38 -15.74
CA GLU A 163 9.89 -21.14 -14.83
C GLU A 163 8.69 -20.32 -14.36
N ILE A 164 8.68 -19.01 -14.64
CA ILE A 164 7.60 -18.12 -14.28
C ILE A 164 6.38 -18.45 -15.17
N PRO A 165 5.17 -18.61 -14.59
CA PRO A 165 3.98 -18.89 -15.37
C PRO A 165 3.76 -17.88 -16.49
N VAL A 166 3.49 -18.38 -17.70
CA VAL A 166 3.17 -17.54 -18.85
C VAL A 166 1.85 -16.82 -18.58
N ILE A 167 1.86 -15.51 -18.74
CA ILE A 167 0.67 -14.68 -18.60
C ILE A 167 -0.13 -14.79 -19.89
N PRO A 168 -1.42 -15.16 -19.83
CA PRO A 168 -2.30 -15.11 -20.99
C PRO A 168 -2.29 -13.70 -21.59
N LYS A 169 -2.20 -13.61 -22.92
CA LYS A 169 -2.26 -12.34 -23.64
C LYS A 169 -3.66 -11.72 -23.65
N GLU A 170 -4.64 -12.41 -23.09
CA GLU A 170 -6.02 -11.96 -22.96
C GLU A 170 -6.11 -10.83 -21.93
N LEU A 171 -6.72 -9.71 -22.34
CA LEU A 171 -6.93 -8.55 -21.51
C LEU A 171 -8.41 -8.37 -21.17
N PRO A 172 -8.75 -8.03 -19.92
CA PRO A 172 -7.89 -8.01 -18.71
C PRO A 172 -7.67 -9.42 -18.13
N SER A 173 -6.54 -9.61 -17.43
CA SER A 173 -6.33 -10.84 -16.65
C SER A 173 -7.49 -11.07 -15.67
N ALA A 174 -8.02 -12.29 -15.61
CA ALA A 174 -9.09 -12.65 -14.70
C ALA A 174 -8.69 -12.34 -13.25
N LYS A 175 -9.39 -11.40 -12.61
CA LYS A 175 -9.19 -11.05 -11.20
C LYS A 175 -9.93 -12.07 -10.34
N TYR A 176 -9.36 -12.38 -9.17
CA TYR A 176 -10.06 -13.20 -8.19
C TYR A 176 -11.32 -12.46 -7.72
N ASP A 177 -12.48 -13.07 -7.93
CA ASP A 177 -13.77 -12.57 -7.49
C ASP A 177 -14.50 -13.69 -6.75
N HIS A 178 -14.90 -13.43 -5.52
CA HIS A 178 -15.54 -14.42 -4.66
C HIS A 178 -16.96 -13.99 -4.36
N ILE A 179 -17.91 -14.87 -4.65
CA ILE A 179 -19.33 -14.62 -4.37
C ILE A 179 -19.53 -14.58 -2.86
N VAL A 180 -19.84 -13.40 -2.32
CA VAL A 180 -20.16 -13.24 -0.90
C VAL A 180 -21.66 -13.49 -0.67
N PRO A 181 -22.04 -14.12 0.45
CA PRO A 181 -23.44 -14.21 0.83
C PRO A 181 -24.08 -12.83 0.99
N GLY A 182 -25.34 -12.68 0.59
CA GLY A 182 -26.03 -11.37 0.62
C GLY A 182 -26.11 -10.70 2.00
N TRP A 183 -25.98 -11.46 3.10
CA TRP A 183 -25.97 -10.93 4.47
C TRP A 183 -24.70 -10.13 4.81
N VAL A 184 -23.61 -10.33 4.07
CA VAL A 184 -22.35 -9.61 4.30
C VAL A 184 -22.53 -8.11 4.02
N ASN A 185 -23.37 -7.75 3.03
CA ASN A 185 -23.64 -6.36 2.68
C ASN A 185 -24.24 -5.55 3.85
N PRO A 186 -25.37 -5.95 4.49
CA PRO A 186 -25.89 -5.23 5.64
C PRO A 186 -24.94 -5.30 6.85
N TYR A 187 -24.19 -6.39 7.03
CA TYR A 187 -23.16 -6.48 8.08
C TYR A 187 -22.10 -5.39 7.92
N VAL A 188 -21.50 -5.26 6.72
CA VAL A 188 -20.49 -4.24 6.42
C VAL A 188 -21.07 -2.84 6.55
N PHE A 189 -22.29 -2.61 6.04
CA PHE A 189 -22.95 -1.32 6.12
C PHE A 189 -23.17 -0.85 7.56
N VAL A 190 -23.67 -1.74 8.44
CA VAL A 190 -23.87 -1.41 9.86
C VAL A 190 -22.56 -1.06 10.54
N HIS A 191 -21.49 -1.83 10.31
CA HIS A 191 -20.18 -1.54 10.88
C HIS A 191 -19.60 -0.21 10.37
N PHE A 192 -19.79 0.09 9.07
CA PHE A 192 -19.39 1.37 8.50
C PHE A 192 -20.11 2.55 9.18
N VAL A 193 -21.43 2.45 9.41
CA VAL A 193 -22.21 3.48 10.12
C VAL A 193 -21.74 3.64 11.57
N ILE A 194 -21.48 2.55 12.28
CA ILE A 194 -20.96 2.59 13.65
C ILE A 194 -19.59 3.28 13.68
N LEU A 195 -18.69 2.91 12.76
CA LEU A 195 -17.35 3.51 12.69
C LEU A 195 -17.41 5.00 12.34
N LEU A 196 -18.30 5.39 11.42
CA LEU A 196 -18.52 6.79 11.06
C LEU A 196 -19.05 7.59 12.27
N GLY A 197 -20.00 7.03 13.01
CA GLY A 197 -20.54 7.64 14.23
C GLY A 197 -19.49 7.77 15.33
N ALA A 198 -18.73 6.71 15.60
CA ALA A 198 -17.64 6.74 16.56
C ALA A 198 -16.57 7.79 16.19
N THR A 199 -16.20 7.86 14.92
CA THR A 199 -15.24 8.86 14.42
C THR A 199 -15.79 10.28 14.57
N ALA A 200 -17.07 10.51 14.26
CA ALA A 200 -17.72 11.80 14.46
C ALA A 200 -17.76 12.20 15.94
N ILE A 201 -18.04 11.27 16.86
CA ILE A 201 -18.01 11.51 18.31
C ILE A 201 -16.60 11.86 18.77
N VAL A 202 -15.56 11.20 18.28
CA VAL A 202 -14.17 11.54 18.63
C VAL A 202 -13.79 12.92 18.09
N LEU A 203 -14.13 13.24 16.84
CA LEU A 203 -13.76 14.51 16.22
C LEU A 203 -14.58 15.72 16.68
N LEU A 204 -15.83 15.49 17.09
CA LEU A 204 -16.77 16.55 17.52
C LEU A 204 -17.05 16.53 19.02
N GLY A 205 -16.56 15.53 19.75
CA GLY A 205 -16.81 15.33 21.17
C GLY A 205 -16.38 16.52 22.03
N ASP A 206 -15.20 17.09 21.75
CA ASP A 206 -14.71 18.28 22.45
C ASP A 206 -15.66 19.47 22.24
N LYS A 207 -16.23 19.64 21.03
CA LYS A 207 -17.21 20.70 20.72
C LYS A 207 -18.60 20.44 21.29
N LEU A 208 -18.96 19.18 21.54
CA LEU A 208 -20.25 18.78 22.12
C LEU A 208 -20.24 18.84 23.66
N MET A 209 -19.06 18.76 24.29
CA MET A 209 -18.91 18.80 25.75
C MET A 209 -18.73 20.23 26.32
N GLU A 210 -18.32 21.21 25.52
CA GLU A 210 -18.18 22.61 25.96
C GLU A 210 -19.49 23.34 26.37
N PRO A 211 -20.69 23.15 25.75
CA PRO A 211 -21.85 23.96 26.09
C PRO A 211 -22.52 23.58 27.42
N VAL A 212 -22.16 22.43 28.01
CA VAL A 212 -22.81 21.93 29.24
C VAL A 212 -22.13 22.49 30.50
N ALA A 213 -20.81 22.67 30.49
CA ALA A 213 -20.09 23.16 31.67
C ALA A 213 -20.37 24.64 31.96
N VAL A 214 -20.38 25.50 30.93
CA VAL A 214 -20.55 26.96 31.10
C VAL A 214 -21.95 27.33 31.59
N ASN A 215 -23.00 26.71 31.02
CA ASN A 215 -24.39 26.97 31.42
C ASN A 215 -24.72 26.50 32.85
N SER A 216 -23.99 25.52 33.38
CA SER A 216 -24.20 25.02 34.75
C SER A 216 -23.57 25.91 35.83
N ILE A 217 -22.53 26.67 35.46
CA ILE A 217 -21.82 27.59 36.37
C ILE A 217 -22.55 28.94 36.44
N GLU A 218 -23.03 29.49 35.32
CA GLU A 218 -23.80 30.75 35.30
C GLU A 218 -25.10 30.64 36.12
N ARG A 219 -25.88 29.55 35.95
CA ARG A 219 -27.10 29.34 36.76
C ARG A 219 -26.84 29.20 38.26
N ARG A 220 -25.63 28.81 38.67
CA ARG A 220 -25.24 28.70 40.09
C ARG A 220 -24.82 30.05 40.67
N MET A 221 -24.29 30.95 39.84
CA MET A 221 -23.91 32.30 40.24
C MET A 221 -25.13 33.23 40.34
N ASP A 222 -26.11 33.10 39.45
CA ASP A 222 -27.35 33.88 39.49
C ASP A 222 -28.25 33.53 40.69
N GLY A 223 -28.16 32.28 41.20
CA GLY A 223 -28.91 31.82 42.38
C GLY A 223 -28.32 32.28 43.73
N LEU A 224 -27.13 32.88 43.75
CA LEU A 224 -26.44 33.34 44.98
C LEU A 224 -26.43 34.87 45.13
N GLY A 225 -26.98 35.62 44.16
CA GLY A 225 -26.92 37.09 44.13
C GLY A 225 -28.14 37.84 44.66
N GLY A 226 -29.15 37.17 45.23
CA GLY A 226 -30.42 37.79 45.60
C GLY A 226 -30.74 37.73 47.09
N THR A 227 -30.26 38.72 47.86
CA THR A 227 -30.79 39.32 49.11
C THR A 227 -29.71 40.33 49.55
N ASP A 228 -29.95 41.62 49.82
CA ASP A 228 -30.95 42.18 50.73
C ASP A 228 -31.06 43.70 50.45
N GLU A 229 -32.27 44.20 50.19
CA GLU A 229 -32.61 45.63 50.27
C GLU A 229 -32.81 45.97 51.75
N GLY A 230 -31.95 46.85 52.30
CA GLY A 230 -32.00 47.25 53.71
C GLY A 230 -31.78 48.74 53.90
N ASN A 231 -32.83 49.52 53.64
CA ASN A 231 -33.34 50.66 54.43
C ASN A 231 -32.35 51.39 55.36
N GLU A 232 -32.04 52.66 55.09
CA GLU A 232 -31.80 53.65 56.16
C GLU A 232 -32.19 55.08 55.73
N MET A 233 -33.18 55.61 56.45
CA MET A 233 -33.59 57.02 56.48
C MET A 233 -32.53 57.84 57.22
N VAL A 234 -32.16 59.01 56.70
CA VAL A 234 -32.16 60.36 57.34
C VAL A 234 -31.73 61.39 56.29
#